data_AF-A0A535VU22-F1
#
_entry.id   AF-A0A535VU22-F1
#
_cell.length_a   1.000
_cell.length_b   1.000
_cell.length_c   1.000
_cell.angle_alpha   90.00
_cell.angle_beta   90.00
_cell.angle_gamma   90.00
#
_symmetry.space_group_name_H-M   'P 1'
#
loop_
_entity.id
_entity.type
_entity.pdbx_description
1 polymer ?
#
loop_
_entity_poly.entity_id
_entity_poly.type
_entity_poly.pdbx_seq_one_letter_code
_entity_poly.pdbx_strand_id
1 'polypeptide(L)'
;MTVQTTDLKELGRLKAPAGFSERVLSQAGIGDTYAVFDTVLGPVHVAWNGHGVSAAMRVGSDEEFEEWFEREVGRPLTPAAPPADLAARLANELGGRRGLRFDLRGLTEFEQSVLRKAREIPRGQVRPYGWIAREIGHPRAVRAVGTALANNPIPYFIPCHRVVRSDGVIGNYGGGGPEAKKQILSLEGVRLSKLQELARSGYRYEGVRSTKIYCYPTCHHARRAQERNVVWLHDEAEARAQGFRPCKVCRPPAAAA
;
A
#
# COMPACT_ATOMS: atom_id res chain seq x y z
N MET A 1 -9.40 -18.36 -43.35
CA MET A 1 -10.16 -17.62 -42.32
C MET A 1 -10.62 -16.31 -42.95
N THR A 2 -11.87 -16.27 -43.38
CA THR A 2 -12.48 -15.11 -44.04
C THR A 2 -12.76 -14.05 -42.97
N VAL A 3 -12.02 -12.95 -43.01
CA VAL A 3 -12.34 -11.75 -42.23
C VAL A 3 -13.64 -11.21 -42.79
N GLN A 4 -14.74 -11.38 -42.07
CA GLN A 4 -15.99 -10.68 -42.41
C GLN A 4 -15.75 -9.18 -42.24
N THR A 5 -15.64 -8.46 -43.35
CA THR A 5 -15.68 -7.00 -43.37
C THR A 5 -17.11 -6.57 -43.09
N THR A 6 -17.42 -6.32 -41.81
CA THR A 6 -18.67 -5.69 -41.42
C THR A 6 -18.71 -4.29 -42.02
N ASP A 7 -19.73 -3.98 -42.84
CA ASP A 7 -19.94 -2.64 -43.37
C ASP A 7 -20.16 -1.66 -42.19
N LEU A 8 -19.25 -0.69 -42.04
CA LEU A 8 -19.32 0.31 -40.97
C LEU A 8 -20.64 1.10 -41.00
N LYS A 9 -21.32 1.19 -42.16
CA LYS A 9 -22.62 1.86 -42.29
C LYS A 9 -23.75 1.12 -41.58
N GLU A 10 -23.62 -0.18 -41.37
CA GLU A 10 -24.63 -1.01 -40.71
C GLU A 10 -24.45 -1.06 -39.18
N LEU A 11 -23.32 -0.56 -38.64
CA LEU A 11 -23.07 -0.52 -37.19
C LEU A 11 -24.15 0.24 -36.41
N GLY A 12 -24.70 1.31 -36.98
CA GLY A 12 -25.77 2.10 -36.34
C GLY A 12 -27.08 1.35 -36.15
N ARG A 13 -27.27 0.21 -36.82
CA ARG A 13 -28.47 -0.65 -36.73
C ARG A 13 -28.28 -1.86 -35.82
N LEU A 14 -27.03 -2.16 -35.43
CA LEU A 14 -26.73 -3.26 -34.54
C LEU A 14 -27.04 -2.87 -33.10
N LYS A 15 -27.95 -3.62 -32.47
CA LYS A 15 -28.18 -3.49 -31.03
C LYS A 15 -26.97 -4.03 -30.30
N ALA A 16 -26.34 -3.20 -29.48
CA ALA A 16 -25.21 -3.61 -28.67
C ALA A 16 -25.61 -4.78 -27.74
N PRO A 17 -24.75 -5.79 -27.57
CA PRO A 17 -24.99 -6.84 -26.58
C PRO A 17 -25.19 -6.25 -25.18
N ALA A 18 -25.94 -6.94 -24.32
CA ALA A 18 -26.08 -6.53 -22.93
C ALA A 18 -24.70 -6.37 -22.24
N GLY A 19 -24.54 -5.29 -21.47
CA GLY A 19 -23.29 -4.99 -20.78
C GLY A 19 -22.16 -4.46 -21.68
N PHE A 20 -22.40 -4.19 -22.97
CA PHE A 20 -21.34 -3.79 -23.90
C PHE A 20 -20.74 -2.43 -23.54
N SER A 21 -21.58 -1.43 -23.27
CA SER A 21 -21.14 -0.07 -22.92
C SER A 21 -20.30 -0.08 -21.64
N GLU A 22 -20.74 -0.80 -20.61
CA GLU A 22 -20.08 -0.95 -19.32
C GLU A 22 -18.72 -1.61 -19.48
N ARG A 23 -18.63 -2.69 -20.27
CA ARG A 23 -17.36 -3.36 -20.59
C ARG A 23 -16.41 -2.43 -21.35
N VAL A 24 -16.90 -1.67 -22.33
CA VAL A 24 -16.07 -0.74 -23.10
C VAL A 24 -15.56 0.39 -22.22
N LEU A 25 -16.43 0.99 -21.39
CA LEU A 25 -16.06 2.05 -20.45
C LEU A 25 -15.02 1.57 -19.44
N SER A 26 -15.20 0.36 -18.88
CA SER A 26 -14.24 -0.25 -17.95
C SER A 26 -12.90 -0.57 -18.63
N GLN A 27 -12.91 -1.17 -19.83
CA GLN A 27 -11.67 -1.48 -20.56
C GLN A 27 -10.91 -0.23 -21.00
N ALA A 28 -11.64 0.84 -21.38
CA ALA A 28 -11.04 2.13 -21.71
C ALA A 28 -10.59 2.93 -20.47
N GLY A 29 -10.90 2.46 -19.26
CA GLY A 29 -10.62 3.15 -18.00
C GLY A 29 -11.41 4.45 -17.82
N ILE A 30 -12.54 4.58 -18.51
CA ILE A 30 -13.50 5.69 -18.35
C ILE A 30 -14.44 5.40 -17.19
N GLY A 31 -14.79 4.12 -16.99
CA GLY A 31 -15.48 3.62 -15.81
C GLY A 31 -14.70 2.50 -15.13
N ASP A 32 -15.25 2.00 -14.03
CA ASP A 32 -14.71 0.92 -13.24
C ASP A 32 -15.78 -0.16 -13.02
N THR A 33 -15.31 -1.38 -12.83
CA THR A 33 -16.15 -2.51 -12.42
C THR A 33 -15.73 -2.99 -11.04
N TYR A 34 -16.65 -3.51 -10.24
CA TYR A 34 -16.29 -4.08 -8.93
C TYR A 34 -17.00 -5.38 -8.61
N ALA A 35 -16.46 -6.05 -7.60
CA ALA A 35 -17.00 -7.24 -6.95
C ALA A 35 -16.46 -7.34 -5.52
N VAL A 36 -17.10 -8.17 -4.72
CA VAL A 36 -16.61 -8.54 -3.39
C VAL A 36 -15.73 -9.78 -3.49
N PHE A 37 -14.56 -9.72 -2.85
CA PHE A 37 -13.62 -10.83 -2.78
C PHE A 37 -13.45 -11.28 -1.32
N ASP A 38 -13.53 -12.58 -1.09
CA ASP A 38 -13.12 -13.17 0.18
C ASP A 38 -11.60 -13.14 0.30
N THR A 39 -11.09 -12.49 1.34
CA THR A 39 -9.65 -12.35 1.58
C THR A 39 -9.27 -12.77 3.00
N VAL A 40 -7.96 -12.84 3.27
CA VAL A 40 -7.43 -13.04 4.63
C VAL A 40 -7.78 -11.90 5.61
N LEU A 41 -8.32 -10.79 5.11
CA LEU A 41 -8.81 -9.67 5.90
C LEU A 41 -10.34 -9.70 6.09
N GLY A 42 -11.02 -10.72 5.56
CA GLY A 42 -12.48 -10.75 5.38
C GLY A 42 -12.91 -10.30 3.98
N PRO A 43 -14.21 -10.09 3.75
CA PRO A 43 -14.74 -9.59 2.48
C PRO A 43 -14.19 -8.20 2.17
N VAL A 44 -13.76 -7.97 0.93
CA VAL A 44 -13.24 -6.69 0.43
C VAL A 44 -13.88 -6.38 -0.91
N HIS A 45 -14.52 -5.22 -1.03
CA HIS A 45 -14.94 -4.65 -2.31
C HIS A 45 -13.70 -4.19 -3.06
N VAL A 46 -13.52 -4.65 -4.30
CA VAL A 46 -12.38 -4.27 -5.14
C VAL A 46 -12.91 -3.76 -6.46
N ALA A 47 -12.53 -2.53 -6.82
CA ALA A 47 -12.81 -1.95 -8.13
C ALA A 47 -11.58 -2.08 -9.06
N TRP A 48 -11.83 -2.35 -10.33
CA TRP A 48 -10.82 -2.48 -11.37
C TRP A 48 -11.32 -1.99 -12.73
N ASN A 49 -10.35 -1.66 -13.59
CA ASN A 49 -10.56 -1.27 -14.98
C ASN A 49 -9.38 -1.76 -15.85
N GLY A 50 -9.33 -1.36 -17.13
CA GLY A 50 -8.26 -1.73 -18.06
C GLY A 50 -6.83 -1.33 -17.64
N HIS A 51 -6.67 -0.40 -16.70
CA HIS A 51 -5.37 0.06 -16.18
C HIS A 51 -4.92 -0.68 -14.91
N GLY A 52 -5.84 -1.31 -14.17
CA GLY A 52 -5.55 -2.06 -12.94
C GLY A 52 -6.64 -1.91 -11.89
N VAL A 53 -6.30 -2.29 -10.65
CA VAL A 53 -7.15 -2.07 -9.48
C VAL A 53 -7.13 -0.58 -9.13
N SER A 54 -8.30 0.01 -9.01
CA SER A 54 -8.49 1.45 -8.81
C SER A 54 -8.95 1.81 -7.40
N ALA A 55 -9.66 0.90 -6.73
CA ALA A 55 -10.05 1.05 -5.33
C ALA A 55 -10.21 -0.28 -4.61
N ALA A 56 -10.10 -0.27 -3.28
CA ALA A 56 -10.45 -1.40 -2.44
C ALA A 56 -10.95 -0.95 -1.07
N MET A 57 -12.07 -1.46 -0.58
CA MET A 57 -12.60 -1.08 0.74
C MET A 57 -13.24 -2.27 1.46
N ARG A 58 -13.24 -2.20 2.79
CA ARG A 58 -13.99 -3.11 3.64
C ARG A 58 -15.17 -2.35 4.23
N VAL A 59 -16.32 -2.48 3.59
CA VAL A 59 -17.58 -1.81 3.94
C VAL A 59 -18.69 -2.83 4.09
N GLY A 60 -19.81 -2.43 4.70
CA GLY A 60 -20.89 -3.33 5.07
C GLY A 60 -21.79 -3.75 3.91
N SER A 61 -21.85 -2.95 2.84
CA SER A 61 -22.72 -3.19 1.70
C SER A 61 -22.16 -2.62 0.39
N ASP A 62 -22.78 -3.01 -0.72
CA ASP A 62 -22.45 -2.52 -2.05
C ASP A 62 -22.77 -1.02 -2.21
N GLU A 63 -23.88 -0.56 -1.64
CA GLU A 63 -24.28 0.86 -1.66
C GLU A 63 -23.26 1.75 -0.95
N GLU A 64 -22.75 1.33 0.22
CA GLU A 64 -21.71 2.07 0.94
C GLU A 64 -20.42 2.18 0.12
N PHE A 65 -20.08 1.12 -0.62
CA PHE A 65 -18.92 1.12 -1.51
C PHE A 65 -19.11 2.07 -2.70
N GLU A 66 -20.28 2.02 -3.34
CA GLU A 66 -20.63 2.84 -4.49
C GLU A 66 -20.65 4.34 -4.14
N GLU A 67 -21.29 4.72 -3.02
CA GLU A 67 -21.31 6.10 -2.53
C GLU A 67 -19.91 6.64 -2.21
N TRP A 68 -19.08 5.82 -1.56
CA TRP A 68 -17.68 6.18 -1.30
C TRP A 68 -16.89 6.33 -2.61
N PHE A 69 -17.08 5.42 -3.57
CA PHE A 69 -16.35 5.45 -4.84
C PHE A 69 -16.73 6.66 -5.68
N GLU A 70 -18.02 7.01 -5.74
CA GLU A 70 -18.48 8.21 -6.42
C GLU A 70 -17.85 9.48 -5.81
N ARG A 71 -17.85 9.58 -4.47
CA ARG A 71 -17.29 10.75 -3.78
C ARG A 71 -15.77 10.89 -3.92
N GLU A 72 -15.02 9.79 -3.77
CA GLU A 72 -13.56 9.83 -3.68
C GLU A 72 -12.86 9.59 -5.02
N VAL A 73 -13.45 8.79 -5.92
CA VAL A 73 -12.86 8.41 -7.22
C VAL A 73 -13.56 9.10 -8.38
N GLY A 74 -14.89 9.31 -8.30
CA GLY A 74 -15.64 10.13 -9.25
C GLY A 74 -15.74 9.55 -10.67
N ARG A 75 -15.61 8.23 -10.83
CA ARG A 75 -15.83 7.55 -12.11
C ARG A 75 -17.08 6.66 -12.05
N PRO A 76 -17.76 6.41 -13.19
CA PRO A 76 -18.85 5.43 -13.24
C PRO A 76 -18.39 4.08 -12.71
N LEU A 77 -19.17 3.48 -11.82
CA LEU A 77 -18.89 2.20 -11.19
C LEU A 77 -20.05 1.24 -11.46
N THR A 78 -19.73 0.00 -11.87
CA THR A 78 -20.75 -1.03 -12.12
C THR A 78 -20.36 -2.37 -11.51
N PRO A 79 -21.29 -3.10 -10.85
CA PRO A 79 -21.01 -4.44 -10.38
C PRO A 79 -20.77 -5.38 -11.56
N ALA A 80 -19.82 -6.31 -11.42
CA ALA A 80 -19.47 -7.28 -12.45
C ALA A 80 -19.00 -8.60 -11.85
N ALA A 81 -19.08 -9.68 -12.63
CA ALA A 81 -18.44 -10.94 -12.25
C ALA A 81 -16.91 -10.75 -12.18
N PRO A 82 -16.24 -11.23 -11.12
CA PRO A 82 -14.80 -11.07 -10.98
C PRO A 82 -14.05 -11.84 -12.08
N PRO A 83 -12.98 -11.26 -12.67
CA PRO A 83 -12.11 -11.99 -13.57
C PRO A 83 -11.50 -13.21 -12.88
N ALA A 84 -11.40 -14.33 -13.61
CA ALA A 84 -10.98 -15.61 -13.04
C ALA A 84 -9.60 -15.58 -12.36
N ASP A 85 -8.66 -14.74 -12.83
CA ASP A 85 -7.32 -14.62 -12.27
C ASP A 85 -7.20 -13.57 -11.16
N LEU A 86 -8.16 -12.63 -11.05
CA LEU A 86 -8.02 -11.47 -10.18
C LEU A 86 -7.98 -11.87 -8.70
N ALA A 87 -8.84 -12.80 -8.27
CA ALA A 87 -8.85 -13.29 -6.89
C ALA A 87 -7.47 -13.87 -6.46
N ALA A 88 -6.87 -14.69 -7.32
CA ALA A 88 -5.54 -15.26 -7.07
C ALA A 88 -4.44 -14.19 -7.03
N ARG A 89 -4.54 -13.16 -7.88
CA ARG A 89 -3.59 -12.02 -7.88
C ARG A 89 -3.73 -11.15 -6.65
N LEU A 90 -4.95 -10.89 -6.18
CA LEU A 90 -5.22 -10.18 -4.93
C LEU A 90 -4.65 -10.95 -3.73
N ALA A 91 -4.89 -12.26 -3.66
CA ALA A 91 -4.34 -13.12 -2.62
C ALA A 91 -2.80 -13.13 -2.63
N ASN A 92 -2.18 -13.21 -3.82
CA ASN A 92 -0.73 -13.11 -3.97
C ASN A 92 -0.18 -11.75 -3.49
N GLU A 93 -0.83 -10.64 -3.85
CA GLU A 93 -0.40 -9.29 -3.43
C GLU A 93 -0.48 -9.15 -1.90
N LEU A 94 -1.56 -9.64 -1.26
CA LEU A 94 -1.70 -9.69 0.20
C LEU A 94 -0.67 -10.62 0.86
N GLY A 95 -0.30 -11.71 0.19
CA GLY A 95 0.79 -12.60 0.57
C GLY A 95 2.19 -12.00 0.41
N GLY A 96 2.32 -10.81 -0.20
CA GLY A 96 3.58 -10.11 -0.43
C GLY A 96 4.25 -10.43 -1.79
N ARG A 97 3.62 -11.24 -2.64
CA ARG A 97 4.06 -11.48 -4.03
C ARG A 97 3.51 -10.37 -4.93
N ARG A 98 4.30 -9.32 -5.09
CA ARG A 98 3.92 -8.14 -5.88
C ARG A 98 3.76 -8.50 -7.36
N GLY A 99 2.58 -8.21 -7.91
CA GLY A 99 2.27 -8.41 -9.33
C GLY A 99 1.01 -7.67 -9.79
N LEU A 100 0.28 -7.04 -8.88
CA LEU A 100 -0.91 -6.28 -9.20
C LEU A 100 -0.55 -4.90 -9.79
N ARG A 101 -1.34 -4.46 -10.76
CA ARG A 101 -1.30 -3.10 -11.32
C ARG A 101 -2.34 -2.26 -10.61
N PHE A 102 -2.01 -1.01 -10.35
CA PHE A 102 -2.91 -0.04 -9.72
C PHE A 102 -3.16 1.13 -10.65
N ASP A 103 -4.42 1.49 -10.80
CA ASP A 103 -4.82 2.73 -11.45
C ASP A 103 -4.87 3.83 -10.40
N LEU A 104 -3.91 4.76 -10.48
CA LEU A 104 -3.81 5.91 -9.58
C LEU A 104 -4.18 7.22 -10.29
N ARG A 105 -4.81 7.14 -11.47
CA ARG A 105 -5.31 8.32 -12.18
C ARG A 105 -6.41 8.98 -11.33
N GLY A 106 -6.42 10.30 -11.31
CA GLY A 106 -7.27 11.11 -10.42
C GLY A 106 -6.53 11.60 -9.17
N LEU A 107 -5.44 10.95 -8.78
CA LEU A 107 -4.57 11.42 -7.69
C LEU A 107 -3.52 12.40 -8.21
N THR A 108 -3.08 13.33 -7.36
CA THR A 108 -1.96 14.23 -7.65
C THR A 108 -0.65 13.47 -7.81
N GLU A 109 0.33 14.04 -8.52
CA GLU A 109 1.66 13.42 -8.68
C GLU A 109 2.35 13.13 -7.34
N PHE A 110 2.11 14.00 -6.35
CA PHE A 110 2.62 13.83 -4.98
C PHE A 110 1.99 12.61 -4.31
N GLU A 111 0.66 12.49 -4.32
CA GLU A 111 -0.05 11.34 -3.75
C GLU A 111 0.36 10.04 -4.42
N GLN A 112 0.43 10.02 -5.75
CA GLN A 112 0.88 8.85 -6.50
C GLN A 112 2.31 8.44 -6.09
N SER A 113 3.21 9.42 -5.90
CA SER A 113 4.58 9.18 -5.45
C SER A 113 4.63 8.62 -4.02
N VAL A 114 3.78 9.12 -3.11
CA VAL A 114 3.63 8.60 -1.74
C VAL A 114 3.15 7.16 -1.76
N LEU A 115 2.08 6.85 -2.50
CA LEU A 115 1.48 5.51 -2.55
C LEU A 115 2.44 4.48 -3.18
N ARG A 116 3.11 4.84 -4.29
CA ARG A 116 4.14 4.00 -4.90
C ARG A 116 5.28 3.72 -3.92
N LYS A 117 5.74 4.75 -3.18
CA LYS A 117 6.81 4.60 -2.20
C LYS A 117 6.38 3.75 -1.00
N ALA A 118 5.15 3.90 -0.52
CA ALA A 118 4.59 3.04 0.54
C ALA A 118 4.56 1.57 0.10
N ARG A 119 4.21 1.29 -1.17
CA ARG A 119 4.23 -0.06 -1.73
C ARG A 119 5.60 -0.71 -1.65
N GLU A 120 6.70 0.04 -1.66
CA GLU A 120 8.05 -0.53 -1.52
C GLU A 120 8.30 -1.18 -0.15
N ILE A 121 7.54 -0.83 0.89
CA ILE A 121 7.71 -1.38 2.24
C ILE A 121 7.30 -2.88 2.24
N PRO A 122 8.22 -3.81 2.53
CA PRO A 122 7.90 -5.24 2.48
C PRO A 122 6.92 -5.66 3.58
N ARG A 123 6.19 -6.75 3.33
CA ARG A 123 5.32 -7.40 4.32
C ARG A 123 6.10 -7.69 5.61
N GLY A 124 5.51 -7.39 6.75
CA GLY A 124 6.14 -7.61 8.06
C GLY A 124 7.22 -6.59 8.42
N GLN A 125 7.28 -5.47 7.69
CA GLN A 125 8.14 -4.33 7.99
C GLN A 125 7.33 -3.04 8.07
N VAL A 126 7.83 -2.07 8.84
CA VAL A 126 7.26 -0.73 8.94
C VAL A 126 8.29 0.36 8.68
N ARG A 127 7.86 1.53 8.23
CA ARG A 127 8.70 2.73 8.07
C ARG A 127 8.01 3.97 8.62
N PRO A 128 8.76 4.98 9.09
CA PRO A 128 8.13 6.21 9.54
C PRO A 128 7.61 7.05 8.37
N TYR A 129 6.62 7.91 8.58
CA TYR A 129 6.16 8.87 7.55
C TYR A 129 7.31 9.70 6.95
N GLY A 130 8.27 10.12 7.78
CA GLY A 130 9.46 10.84 7.34
C GLY A 130 10.37 10.05 6.39
N TRP A 131 10.31 8.72 6.44
CA TRP A 131 11.01 7.88 5.47
C TRP A 131 10.44 8.09 4.07
N ILE A 132 9.12 8.01 3.91
CA ILE A 132 8.48 8.27 2.60
C ILE A 132 8.81 9.69 2.13
N ALA A 133 8.59 10.68 2.99
CA ALA A 133 8.82 12.09 2.67
C ALA A 133 10.24 12.32 2.10
N ARG A 134 11.26 11.73 2.73
CA ARG A 134 12.64 11.79 2.24
C ARG A 134 12.83 11.04 0.92
N GLU A 135 12.32 9.81 0.81
CA GLU A 135 12.53 8.97 -0.37
C GLU A 135 11.79 9.47 -1.63
N ILE A 136 10.83 10.38 -1.48
CA ILE A 136 10.17 11.07 -2.61
C ILE A 136 10.75 12.48 -2.86
N GLY A 137 11.84 12.87 -2.20
CA GLY A 137 12.48 14.18 -2.40
C GLY A 137 11.83 15.35 -1.66
N HIS A 138 10.87 15.10 -0.77
CA HIS A 138 10.15 16.13 -0.02
C HIS A 138 10.27 15.93 1.51
N PRO A 139 11.47 16.00 2.11
CA PRO A 139 11.70 15.62 3.51
C PRO A 139 10.87 16.43 4.53
N ARG A 140 10.46 17.65 4.19
CA ARG A 140 9.62 18.51 5.03
C ARG A 140 8.11 18.19 4.93
N ALA A 141 7.69 17.38 3.96
CA ALA A 141 6.29 17.11 3.65
C ALA A 141 5.66 15.97 4.49
N VAL A 142 6.18 15.68 5.69
CA VAL A 142 5.75 14.54 6.52
C VAL A 142 4.24 14.53 6.79
N ARG A 143 3.65 15.70 7.04
CA ARG A 143 2.19 15.83 7.26
C ARG A 143 1.39 15.54 5.98
N ALA A 144 1.82 16.09 4.85
CA ALA A 144 1.18 15.84 3.55
C ALA A 144 1.26 14.36 3.14
N VAL A 145 2.37 13.68 3.44
CA VAL A 145 2.49 12.22 3.29
C VAL A 145 1.42 11.51 4.14
N GLY A 146 1.21 11.95 5.37
CA GLY A 146 0.17 11.42 6.24
C GLY A 146 -1.23 11.55 5.64
N THR A 147 -1.57 12.72 5.10
CA THR A 147 -2.85 12.98 4.41
C THR A 147 -3.01 12.10 3.18
N ALA A 148 -2.00 12.02 2.31
CA ALA A 148 -2.03 11.17 1.11
C ALA A 148 -2.23 9.68 1.44
N LEU A 149 -1.65 9.19 2.54
CA LEU A 149 -1.84 7.81 2.99
C LEU A 149 -3.19 7.57 3.65
N ALA A 150 -3.77 8.58 4.29
CA ALA A 150 -5.11 8.52 4.87
C ALA A 150 -6.18 8.42 3.79
N ASN A 151 -5.96 9.10 2.65
CA ASN A 151 -6.84 9.11 1.49
C ASN A 151 -6.43 8.06 0.44
N ASN A 152 -5.73 7.00 0.85
CA ASN A 152 -5.37 5.92 -0.07
C ASN A 152 -6.66 5.22 -0.56
N PRO A 153 -6.98 5.23 -1.86
CA PRO A 153 -8.20 4.58 -2.36
C PRO A 153 -8.07 3.04 -2.40
N ILE A 154 -6.84 2.51 -2.25
CA ILE A 154 -6.54 1.09 -2.34
C ILE A 154 -5.80 0.63 -1.05
N PRO A 155 -6.42 0.77 0.15
CA PRO A 155 -5.88 0.22 1.38
C PRO A 155 -5.60 -1.27 1.25
N TYR A 156 -4.77 -1.78 2.17
CA TYR A 156 -4.33 -3.18 2.25
C TYR A 156 -3.35 -3.60 1.13
N PHE A 157 -3.71 -3.38 -0.14
CA PHE A 157 -2.85 -3.68 -1.30
C PHE A 157 -1.77 -2.61 -1.49
N ILE A 158 -2.11 -1.33 -1.34
CA ILE A 158 -1.12 -0.27 -1.09
C ILE A 158 -1.01 -0.12 0.43
N PRO A 159 0.13 -0.50 1.03
CA PRO A 159 0.20 -0.82 2.45
C PRO A 159 0.42 0.43 3.32
N CYS A 160 -0.55 1.34 3.37
CA CYS A 160 -0.49 2.53 4.22
C CYS A 160 -0.46 2.17 5.73
N HIS A 161 -0.92 0.97 6.12
CA HIS A 161 -0.77 0.43 7.48
C HIS A 161 0.69 0.13 7.88
N ARG A 162 1.60 -0.05 6.91
CA ARG A 162 3.05 -0.23 7.17
C ARG A 162 3.79 1.08 7.45
N VAL A 163 3.10 2.22 7.37
CA VAL A 163 3.68 3.53 7.67
C VAL A 163 3.27 3.95 9.08
N VAL A 164 4.24 4.21 9.94
CA VAL A 164 4.02 4.50 11.37
C VAL A 164 4.65 5.83 11.76
N ARG A 165 4.43 6.29 13.00
CA ARG A 165 5.13 7.47 13.52
C ARG A 165 6.61 7.14 13.76
N SER A 166 7.45 8.16 13.72
CA SER A 166 8.90 8.03 13.98
C SER A 166 9.20 7.56 15.41
N ASP A 167 8.34 7.88 16.35
CA ASP A 167 8.41 7.38 17.73
C ASP A 167 8.00 5.91 17.88
N GLY A 168 7.59 5.24 16.80
CA GLY A 168 7.13 3.85 16.81
C GLY A 168 5.70 3.65 17.32
N VAL A 169 4.98 4.74 17.67
CA VAL A 169 3.57 4.69 18.01
C VAL A 169 2.73 4.44 16.76
N ILE A 170 1.82 3.47 16.86
CA ILE A 170 0.86 3.15 15.81
C ILE A 170 -0.28 4.15 15.92
N GLY A 171 -0.28 5.15 15.03
CA GLY A 171 -1.34 6.16 14.94
C GLY A 171 -2.58 5.66 14.18
N ASN A 172 -3.51 6.59 13.95
CA ASN A 172 -4.76 6.36 13.20
C ASN A 172 -4.50 5.84 11.77
N TYR A 173 -5.52 5.20 11.22
CA TYR A 173 -5.49 4.48 9.95
C TYR A 173 -6.82 4.66 9.21
N GLY A 174 -6.77 5.05 7.93
CA GLY A 174 -7.95 5.25 7.11
C GLY A 174 -8.79 3.98 6.91
N GLY A 175 -8.15 2.79 6.86
CA GLY A 175 -8.83 1.52 6.63
C GLY A 175 -9.42 0.84 7.88
N GLY A 176 -10.02 1.60 8.80
CA GLY A 176 -10.71 1.06 9.99
C GLY A 176 -10.08 1.39 11.35
N GLY A 177 -9.24 2.43 11.43
CA GLY A 177 -8.70 2.93 12.71
C GLY A 177 -7.47 2.17 13.25
N PRO A 178 -6.95 2.61 14.42
CA PRO A 178 -5.67 2.12 14.95
C PRO A 178 -5.67 0.63 15.30
N GLU A 179 -6.80 0.06 15.73
CA GLU A 179 -6.90 -1.38 16.01
C GLU A 179 -6.87 -2.23 14.73
N ALA A 180 -7.57 -1.81 13.67
CA ALA A 180 -7.48 -2.48 12.37
C ALA A 180 -6.03 -2.50 11.85
N LYS A 181 -5.31 -1.38 11.99
CA LYS A 181 -3.89 -1.28 11.63
C LYS A 181 -3.02 -2.26 12.42
N LYS A 182 -3.23 -2.37 13.74
CA LYS A 182 -2.51 -3.34 14.58
C LYS A 182 -2.82 -4.77 14.15
N GLN A 183 -4.08 -5.12 13.93
CA GLN A 183 -4.48 -6.45 13.48
C GLN A 183 -3.78 -6.85 12.18
N ILE A 184 -3.78 -5.96 11.17
CA ILE A 184 -3.13 -6.22 9.88
C ILE A 184 -1.61 -6.39 10.06
N LEU A 185 -0.97 -5.51 10.83
CA LEU A 185 0.48 -5.63 11.10
C LEU A 185 0.82 -6.95 11.83
N SER A 186 -0.03 -7.39 12.76
CA SER A 186 0.13 -8.69 13.43
C SER A 186 -0.03 -9.85 12.46
N LEU A 187 -1.02 -9.83 11.57
CA LEU A 187 -1.17 -10.82 10.49
C LEU A 187 0.06 -10.86 9.58
N GLU A 188 0.71 -9.72 9.35
CA GLU A 188 1.96 -9.63 8.62
C GLU A 188 3.19 -10.14 9.39
N GLY A 189 3.05 -10.53 10.64
CA GLY A 189 4.12 -11.04 11.49
C GLY A 189 5.01 -9.96 12.09
N VAL A 190 4.50 -8.73 12.25
CA VAL A 190 5.17 -7.68 13.01
C VAL A 190 4.99 -7.95 14.51
N ARG A 191 6.09 -8.05 15.26
CA ARG A 191 6.06 -8.17 16.73
C ARG A 191 5.71 -6.82 17.37
N LEU A 192 4.40 -6.53 17.46
CA LEU A 192 3.91 -5.22 17.93
C LEU A 192 4.37 -4.86 19.34
N SER A 193 4.32 -5.82 20.27
CA SER A 193 4.76 -5.62 21.65
C SER A 193 6.21 -5.15 21.71
N LYS A 194 7.10 -5.82 20.98
CA LYS A 194 8.52 -5.45 20.91
C LYS A 194 8.73 -4.09 20.25
N LEU A 195 8.02 -3.81 19.16
CA LEU A 195 8.12 -2.51 18.48
C LEU A 195 7.70 -1.36 19.42
N GLN A 196 6.63 -1.56 20.21
CA GLN A 196 6.14 -0.59 21.18
C GLN A 196 7.05 -0.45 22.40
N GLU A 197 7.67 -1.53 22.86
CA GLU A 197 8.68 -1.51 23.92
C GLU A 197 9.88 -0.65 23.50
N LEU A 198 10.45 -0.91 22.33
CA LEU A 198 11.56 -0.14 21.76
C LEU A 198 11.19 1.35 21.59
N ALA A 199 9.99 1.60 21.08
CA ALA A 199 9.42 2.94 20.94
C ALA A 199 9.44 3.72 22.26
N ARG A 200 8.90 3.12 23.34
CA ARG A 200 8.83 3.69 24.69
C ARG A 200 10.21 3.89 25.31
N SER A 201 11.15 2.99 25.07
CA SER A 201 12.55 3.12 25.50
C SER A 201 13.34 4.15 24.68
N GLY A 202 12.72 4.81 23.69
CA GLY A 202 13.40 5.82 22.87
C GLY A 202 14.29 5.23 21.77
N TYR A 203 14.32 3.92 21.58
CA TYR A 203 15.11 3.30 20.52
C TYR A 203 14.41 3.44 19.17
N ARG A 204 15.20 3.73 18.14
CA ARG A 204 14.73 3.96 16.76
C ARG A 204 15.40 3.04 15.76
N TYR A 205 16.61 2.60 16.06
CA TYR A 205 17.40 1.75 15.18
C TYR A 205 18.00 0.56 15.93
N GLU A 206 18.32 -0.45 15.14
CA GLU A 206 19.02 -1.66 15.55
C GLU A 206 20.35 -1.74 14.81
N GLY A 207 21.46 -1.67 15.54
CA GLY A 207 22.83 -1.86 15.05
C GLY A 207 23.29 -3.31 15.21
N VAL A 208 23.92 -3.87 14.18
CA VAL A 208 24.50 -5.21 14.23
C VAL A 208 26.03 -5.13 14.38
N ARG A 209 26.56 -5.58 15.52
CA ARG A 209 27.99 -5.41 15.90
C ARG A 209 28.96 -5.93 14.85
N SER A 210 28.69 -7.10 14.28
CA SER A 210 29.57 -7.78 13.33
C SER A 210 29.66 -7.08 11.98
N THR A 211 28.56 -6.51 11.49
CA THR A 211 28.52 -5.86 10.16
C THR A 211 28.71 -4.35 10.24
N LYS A 212 28.58 -3.77 11.45
CA LYS A 212 28.53 -2.33 11.68
C LYS A 212 27.46 -1.64 10.83
N ILE A 213 26.32 -2.30 10.63
CA ILE A 213 25.15 -1.74 9.95
C ILE A 213 24.05 -1.44 10.96
N TYR A 214 23.42 -0.26 10.89
CA TYR A 214 22.16 0.01 11.60
C TYR A 214 20.96 0.00 10.65
N CYS A 215 19.84 -0.48 11.18
CA CYS A 215 18.59 -0.73 10.48
C CYS A 215 17.39 -0.17 11.24
N TYR A 216 16.22 -0.09 10.60
CA TYR A 216 14.96 -0.03 11.34
C TYR A 216 14.67 -1.37 12.04
N PRO A 217 14.01 -1.40 13.22
CA PRO A 217 13.80 -2.62 14.02
C PRO A 217 13.04 -3.75 13.32
N THR A 218 12.26 -3.43 12.29
CA THR A 218 11.50 -4.43 11.51
C THR A 218 12.18 -4.80 10.19
N CYS A 219 13.38 -4.28 9.91
CA CYS A 219 14.13 -4.65 8.72
C CYS A 219 14.41 -6.15 8.71
N HIS A 220 14.28 -6.77 7.54
CA HIS A 220 14.64 -8.18 7.33
C HIS A 220 16.06 -8.53 7.78
N HIS A 221 17.03 -7.63 7.59
CA HIS A 221 18.41 -7.84 8.02
C HIS A 221 18.58 -7.72 9.54
N ALA A 222 17.86 -6.80 10.17
CA ALA A 222 17.83 -6.64 11.63
C ALA A 222 17.24 -7.89 12.31
N ARG A 223 16.08 -8.36 11.83
CA ARG A 223 15.36 -9.52 12.37
C ARG A 223 16.14 -10.85 12.38
N ARG A 224 17.25 -10.94 11.63
CA ARG A 224 18.09 -12.14 11.56
C ARG A 224 19.34 -12.05 12.45
N ALA A 225 19.62 -10.89 13.06
CA ALA A 225 20.74 -10.74 13.96
C ALA A 225 20.48 -11.52 15.26
N GLN A 226 21.51 -12.22 15.73
CA GLN A 226 21.47 -12.85 17.05
C GLN A 226 21.48 -11.76 18.12
N GLU A 227 20.70 -11.92 19.18
CA GLU A 227 20.52 -10.90 20.23
C GLU A 227 21.84 -10.40 20.82
N ARG A 228 22.82 -11.30 21.02
CA ARG A 228 24.17 -10.94 21.50
C ARG A 228 24.91 -9.94 20.60
N ASN A 229 24.56 -9.86 19.33
CA ASN A 229 25.18 -8.99 18.33
C ASN A 229 24.37 -7.71 18.09
N VAL A 230 23.27 -7.50 18.80
CA VAL A 230 22.40 -6.32 18.64
C VAL A 230 22.85 -5.20 19.57
N VAL A 231 22.78 -3.97 19.04
CA VAL A 231 22.89 -2.71 19.79
C VAL A 231 21.67 -1.87 19.46
N TRP A 232 20.94 -1.41 20.46
CA TRP A 232 19.82 -0.50 20.25
C TRP A 232 20.32 0.93 20.25
N LEU A 233 19.79 1.72 19.32
CA LEU A 233 20.26 3.08 19.03
C LEU A 233 19.07 4.04 19.02
N HIS A 234 19.19 5.15 19.73
CA HIS A 234 18.17 6.18 19.88
C HIS A 234 18.02 7.03 18.63
N ASP A 235 19.12 7.36 17.99
CA ASP A 235 19.12 8.18 16.79
C ASP A 235 20.29 7.83 15.87
N GLU A 236 20.42 8.63 14.82
CA GLU A 236 21.51 8.45 13.87
C GLU A 236 22.87 8.93 14.41
N ALA A 237 22.90 10.02 15.17
CA ALA A 237 24.15 10.59 15.67
C ALA A 237 24.86 9.57 16.57
N GLU A 238 24.10 8.89 17.42
CA GLU A 238 24.57 7.78 18.23
C GLU A 238 25.09 6.63 17.36
N ALA A 239 24.34 6.23 16.32
CA ALA A 239 24.74 5.15 15.42
C ALA A 239 26.11 5.45 14.78
N ARG A 240 26.33 6.68 14.32
CA ARG A 240 27.59 7.11 13.70
C ARG A 240 28.73 7.19 14.70
N ALA A 241 28.49 7.76 15.88
CA ALA A 241 29.49 7.83 16.94
C ALA A 241 30.02 6.44 17.33
N GLN A 242 29.17 5.41 17.23
CA GLN A 242 29.54 4.01 17.46
C GLN A 242 30.08 3.27 16.22
N GLY A 243 30.28 3.98 15.10
CA GLY A 243 30.87 3.47 13.87
C GLY A 243 29.91 2.64 13.00
N PHE A 244 28.59 2.77 13.19
CA PHE A 244 27.62 2.11 12.33
C PHE A 244 27.34 2.94 11.06
N ARG A 245 27.13 2.25 9.94
CA ARG A 245 26.66 2.82 8.68
C ARG A 245 25.20 2.43 8.39
N PRO A 246 24.43 3.24 7.66
CA PRO A 246 23.03 2.95 7.37
C PRO A 246 22.88 1.72 6.47
N CYS A 247 21.84 0.93 6.73
CA CYS A 247 21.46 -0.19 5.88
C CYS A 247 20.96 0.29 4.51
N LYS A 248 21.55 -0.23 3.43
CA LYS A 248 21.16 0.09 2.05
C LYS A 248 19.77 -0.44 1.67
N VAL A 249 19.23 -1.41 2.41
CA VAL A 249 17.93 -2.03 2.11
C VAL A 249 16.79 -1.28 2.81
N CYS A 250 16.86 -1.11 4.13
CA CYS A 250 15.80 -0.38 4.84
C CYS A 250 15.96 1.13 4.78
N ARG A 251 17.13 1.63 4.34
CA ARG A 251 17.46 3.04 4.14
C ARG A 251 17.04 3.87 5.37
N PRO A 252 17.57 3.64 6.57
CA PRO A 252 17.37 4.58 7.66
C PRO A 252 18.04 5.93 7.30
N PRO A 253 17.66 7.05 7.93
CA PRO A 253 18.30 8.34 7.71
C PRO A 253 19.81 8.24 7.80
N ALA A 254 20.44 8.86 6.81
CA ALA A 254 21.82 9.28 6.82
C ALA A 254 21.78 10.81 6.87
N ALA A 255 22.28 11.45 7.93
CA ALA A 255 22.57 12.85 8.06
C ALA A 255 23.33 13.23 6.80
N ALA A 256 22.94 14.37 6.24
CA ALA A 256 23.65 14.95 5.11
C ALA A 256 25.14 14.93 5.45
N ALA A 257 25.93 14.32 4.58
CA ALA A 257 27.37 14.52 4.58
C ALA A 257 27.66 16.00 4.26
#